data_AF-M1MV03-F1
#
_entry.id   AF-M1MV03-F1
#
_cell.length_a   1.000
_cell.length_b   1.000
_cell.length_c   1.000
_cell.angle_alpha   90.00
_cell.angle_beta   90.00
_cell.angle_gamma   90.00
#
_symmetry.space_group_name_H-M   'P 1'
#
loop_
_entity.id
_entity.type
_entity.pdbx_description
1 polymer ?
#
loop_
_entity_poly.entity_id
_entity_poly.type
_entity_poly.pdbx_seq_one_letter_code
_entity_poly.pdbx_strand_id
1 'polypeptide(L)'
;MGFRVKVEGAESIDLNIESIETVEFKTDTPDDSNARSTDLGTTLVITGKILTPVNGEAADTTIKLAQWSLVPAEKADCYRKVTVDVISASQIVRQFSLPNAFVVSYEEEYGDVEGVGTFKLCAKQKKDKTAAVKFEGGFAE
;
A
#
# COMPACT_ATOMS: atom_id res chain seq x y z
N MET A 1 -4.24 -9.32 -14.16
CA MET A 1 -3.09 -8.80 -13.40
C MET A 1 -3.49 -8.85 -11.95
N GLY A 2 -2.58 -9.18 -11.06
CA GLY A 2 -2.83 -9.10 -9.62
C GLY A 2 -1.72 -8.35 -8.91
N PHE A 3 -1.93 -8.08 -7.63
CA PHE A 3 -1.06 -7.23 -6.84
C PHE A 3 -0.59 -7.96 -5.60
N ARG A 4 0.70 -7.86 -5.28
CA ARG A 4 1.20 -8.25 -3.97
C ARG A 4 1.68 -6.99 -3.27
N VAL A 5 1.29 -6.82 -2.01
CA VAL A 5 1.68 -5.66 -1.21
C VAL A 5 2.46 -6.15 0.00
N LYS A 6 3.61 -5.55 0.24
CA LYS A 6 4.43 -5.79 1.43
C LYS A 6 4.67 -4.49 2.18
N VAL A 7 4.39 -4.47 3.47
CA VAL A 7 4.70 -3.35 4.37
C VAL A 7 5.75 -3.81 5.36
N GLU A 8 6.86 -3.09 5.43
CA GLU A 8 8.02 -3.40 6.27
C GLU A 8 8.29 -2.22 7.21
N GLY A 9 8.35 -2.47 8.52
CA GLY A 9 8.66 -1.45 9.53
C GLY A 9 8.86 -2.11 10.90
N ALA A 10 8.09 -1.68 11.90
CA ALA A 10 8.04 -2.34 13.21
C ALA A 10 7.63 -3.83 13.11
N GLU A 11 6.84 -4.17 12.09
CA GLU A 11 6.43 -5.53 11.75
C GLU A 11 6.36 -5.70 10.22
N SER A 12 6.35 -6.94 9.75
CA SER A 12 6.07 -7.26 8.34
C SER A 12 4.59 -7.58 8.15
N ILE A 13 3.99 -6.95 7.15
CA ILE A 13 2.65 -7.21 6.66
C ILE A 13 2.78 -7.63 5.21
N ASP A 14 2.37 -8.85 4.92
CA ASP A 14 2.40 -9.43 3.58
C ASP A 14 0.95 -9.69 3.17
N LEU A 15 0.51 -9.03 2.10
CA LEU A 15 -0.82 -9.17 1.50
C LEU A 15 -0.66 -9.85 0.14
N ASN A 16 -1.37 -10.96 -0.03
CA ASN A 16 -1.26 -11.81 -1.20
C ASN A 16 -2.16 -11.31 -2.34
N ILE A 17 -1.99 -11.93 -3.51
CA ILE A 17 -2.73 -11.61 -4.74
C ILE A 17 -4.25 -11.77 -4.61
N GLU A 18 -4.69 -12.63 -3.70
CA GLU A 18 -6.10 -12.92 -3.44
C GLU A 18 -6.76 -11.87 -2.53
N SER A 19 -5.95 -11.16 -1.73
CA SER A 19 -6.44 -10.14 -0.80
C SER A 19 -6.57 -8.77 -1.46
N ILE A 20 -5.81 -8.47 -2.51
CA ILE A 20 -5.76 -7.13 -3.11
C ILE A 20 -6.61 -7.06 -4.39
N GLU A 21 -7.58 -6.15 -4.41
CA GLU A 21 -8.45 -5.94 -5.57
C GLU A 21 -7.93 -4.82 -6.47
N THR A 22 -7.58 -3.69 -5.87
CA THR A 22 -7.13 -2.50 -6.62
C THR A 22 -5.98 -1.80 -5.93
N VAL A 23 -5.08 -1.25 -6.74
CA VAL A 23 -4.03 -0.35 -6.29
C VAL A 23 -4.02 0.86 -7.20
N GLU A 24 -4.19 2.04 -6.61
CA GLU A 24 -4.05 3.32 -7.28
C GLU A 24 -2.78 4.01 -6.79
N PHE A 25 -1.90 4.33 -7.73
CA PHE A 25 -0.70 5.11 -7.46
C PHE A 25 -0.82 6.47 -8.12
N LYS A 26 -0.79 7.54 -7.32
CA LYS A 26 -0.89 8.93 -7.78
C LYS A 26 0.36 9.71 -7.40
N THR A 27 0.99 10.34 -8.39
CA THR A 27 1.97 11.41 -8.19
C THR A 27 1.38 12.72 -8.69
N ASP A 28 1.47 13.75 -7.87
CA ASP A 28 0.85 15.06 -8.10
C ASP A 28 1.88 16.16 -7.89
N THR A 29 1.94 17.12 -8.80
CA THR A 29 2.76 18.32 -8.71
C THR A 29 1.86 19.54 -8.54
N PRO A 30 2.24 20.53 -7.72
CA PRO A 30 1.51 21.79 -7.61
C PRO A 30 1.27 22.46 -8.97
N ASP A 31 0.08 23.01 -9.16
CA ASP A 31 -0.34 23.73 -10.37
C ASP A 31 0.10 25.20 -10.39
N ASP A 32 0.87 25.64 -9.38
CA ASP A 32 1.26 27.04 -9.17
C ASP A 32 2.48 27.49 -9.98
N SER A 33 3.09 26.59 -10.75
CA SER A 33 4.31 26.84 -11.50
C SER A 33 4.17 26.51 -12.98
N ASN A 34 4.62 27.44 -13.83
CA ASN A 34 4.76 27.24 -15.28
C ASN A 34 5.98 26.37 -15.66
N ALA A 35 6.74 25.88 -14.67
CA ALA A 35 7.89 25.00 -14.82
C ALA A 35 7.70 23.71 -14.03
N ARG A 36 8.46 22.66 -14.36
CA ARG A 36 8.42 21.37 -13.64
C ARG A 36 8.75 21.59 -12.16
N SER A 37 7.75 21.47 -11.29
CA SER A 37 7.96 21.54 -9.84
C SER A 37 8.73 20.31 -9.37
N THR A 38 9.75 20.53 -8.54
CA THR A 38 10.43 19.46 -7.80
C THR A 38 9.64 19.05 -6.55
N ASP A 39 8.56 19.76 -6.26
CA ASP A 39 7.69 19.49 -5.13
C ASP A 39 6.64 18.44 -5.52
N LEU A 40 6.91 17.17 -5.23
CA LEU A 40 6.09 16.04 -5.64
C LEU A 40 5.40 15.40 -4.44
N GLY A 41 4.07 15.27 -4.51
CA GLY A 41 3.28 14.46 -3.61
C GLY A 41 3.06 13.07 -4.18
N THR A 42 3.25 12.04 -3.37
CA THR A 42 2.98 10.64 -3.75
C THR A 42 1.93 10.04 -2.83
N THR A 43 0.85 9.54 -3.41
CA THR A 43 -0.27 8.87 -2.73
C THR A 43 -0.45 7.48 -3.29
N LEU A 44 -0.68 6.51 -2.40
CA LEU A 44 -0.95 5.12 -2.70
C LEU A 44 -2.27 4.75 -2.02
N VAL A 45 -3.25 4.31 -2.82
CA VAL A 45 -4.52 3.79 -2.31
C VAL A 45 -4.60 2.32 -2.64
N ILE A 46 -4.80 1.48 -1.62
CA ILE A 46 -4.94 0.04 -1.76
C ILE A 46 -6.32 -0.34 -1.25
N THR A 47 -7.08 -1.05 -2.07
CA THR A 47 -8.37 -1.64 -1.68
C THR A 47 -8.29 -3.14 -1.84
N GLY A 48 -8.80 -3.87 -0.85
CA GLY A 48 -8.75 -5.31 -0.84
C GLY A 48 -9.78 -5.94 0.08
N LYS A 49 -9.84 -7.27 0.05
CA LYS A 49 -10.72 -8.09 0.88
C LYS A 49 -10.01 -8.52 2.16
N ILE A 50 -10.76 -8.51 3.26
CA ILE A 50 -10.37 -9.09 4.55
C ILE A 50 -10.82 -10.55 4.52
N LEU A 51 -9.86 -11.46 4.37
CA LEU A 51 -10.13 -12.89 4.28
C LEU A 51 -10.34 -13.45 5.70
N THR A 52 -11.49 -14.05 5.95
CA THR A 52 -11.71 -14.74 7.23
C THR A 52 -11.02 -16.10 7.20
N PRO A 53 -10.12 -16.42 8.13
CA PRO A 53 -9.47 -17.72 8.16
C PRO A 53 -10.52 -18.82 8.39
N VAL A 54 -10.58 -19.79 7.48
CA VAL A 54 -11.43 -20.98 7.60
C VAL A 54 -10.56 -22.21 7.81
N ASN A 55 -11.04 -23.21 8.56
CA ASN A 55 -10.36 -24.50 8.73
C ASN A 55 -8.89 -24.44 9.23
N GLY A 56 -8.53 -23.48 10.09
CA GLY A 56 -7.20 -23.42 10.71
C GLY A 56 -6.12 -22.78 9.84
N GLU A 57 -6.51 -22.05 8.79
CA GLU A 57 -5.62 -21.18 8.03
C GLU A 57 -5.04 -20.04 8.89
N ALA A 58 -3.90 -19.50 8.45
CA ALA A 58 -3.27 -18.37 9.11
C ALA A 58 -4.23 -17.16 9.13
N ALA A 59 -4.28 -16.47 10.27
CA ALA A 59 -5.08 -15.26 10.40
C ALA A 59 -4.66 -14.21 9.37
N ASP A 60 -5.65 -13.52 8.82
CA ASP A 60 -5.44 -12.44 7.87
C ASP A 60 -4.64 -11.29 8.50
N THR A 61 -3.79 -10.65 7.69
CA THR A 61 -2.81 -9.66 8.15
C THR A 61 -3.34 -8.23 8.12
N THR A 62 -4.59 -7.99 7.69
CA THR A 62 -5.21 -6.66 7.64
C THR A 62 -5.37 -6.03 9.02
N ILE A 63 -5.50 -6.82 10.09
CA ILE A 63 -5.48 -6.30 11.47
C ILE A 63 -4.21 -5.50 11.77
N LYS A 64 -3.07 -5.86 11.15
CA LYS A 64 -1.82 -5.13 11.29
C LYS A 64 -1.82 -3.81 10.51
N LEU A 65 -2.60 -3.70 9.44
CA LEU A 65 -2.83 -2.44 8.73
C LEU A 65 -3.66 -1.49 9.60
N ALA A 66 -4.70 -2.02 10.25
CA ALA A 66 -5.49 -1.27 11.22
C ALA A 66 -4.59 -0.76 12.36
N GLN A 67 -3.74 -1.62 12.94
CA GLN A 67 -2.78 -1.22 13.96
C GLN A 67 -1.79 -0.16 13.47
N TRP A 68 -1.29 -0.28 12.24
CA TRP A 68 -0.42 0.73 11.64
C TRP A 68 -1.12 2.09 11.50
N SER A 69 -2.39 2.12 11.10
CA SER A 69 -3.17 3.36 10.98
C SER A 69 -3.36 4.11 12.30
N LEU A 70 -3.26 3.40 13.44
CA LEU A 70 -3.37 3.96 14.77
C LEU A 70 -2.04 4.53 15.31
N VAL A 71 -0.93 4.36 14.58
CA VAL A 71 0.37 4.86 15.01
C VAL A 71 0.43 6.39 14.81
N PRO A 72 0.60 7.19 15.87
CA PRO A 72 0.62 8.64 15.76
C PRO A 72 1.86 9.12 14.99
N ALA A 73 1.71 10.25 14.27
CA ALA A 73 2.76 10.85 13.44
C ALA A 73 4.02 11.27 14.21
N GLU A 74 3.92 11.42 15.53
CA GLU A 74 5.04 11.76 16.42
C GLU A 74 6.01 10.59 16.65
N LYS A 75 5.58 9.35 16.36
CA LYS A 75 6.44 8.16 16.48
C LYS A 75 7.12 7.87 15.16
N ALA A 76 8.41 7.54 15.21
CA ALA A 76 9.15 7.11 14.01
C ALA A 76 8.52 5.89 13.33
N ASP A 77 7.87 5.01 14.11
CA ASP A 77 7.21 3.79 13.64
C ASP A 77 5.98 4.04 12.74
N CYS A 78 5.49 5.29 12.63
CA CYS A 78 4.42 5.61 11.70
C CYS A 78 4.90 5.51 10.23
N TYR A 79 6.21 5.65 10.00
CA TYR A 79 6.81 5.50 8.69
C TYR A 79 7.19 4.04 8.45
N ARG A 80 6.60 3.43 7.43
CA ARG A 80 6.92 2.07 6.99
C ARG A 80 7.26 2.06 5.50
N LYS A 81 8.05 1.09 5.08
CA LYS A 81 8.33 0.85 3.66
C LYS A 81 7.19 0.04 3.05
N VAL A 82 6.54 0.58 2.03
CA VAL A 82 5.51 -0.13 1.27
C VAL A 82 6.07 -0.51 -0.09
N THR A 83 6.02 -1.80 -0.42
CA THR A 83 6.40 -2.34 -1.72
C THR A 83 5.18 -2.96 -2.37
N VAL A 84 4.90 -2.58 -3.61
CA VAL A 84 3.78 -3.13 -4.40
C VAL A 84 4.33 -3.77 -5.66
N ASP A 85 4.12 -5.06 -5.80
CA ASP A 85 4.43 -5.82 -7.00
C ASP A 85 3.18 -5.96 -7.85
N VAL A 86 3.27 -5.56 -9.12
CA VAL A 86 2.27 -5.82 -10.15
C VAL A 86 2.66 -7.10 -10.84
N ILE A 87 1.79 -8.11 -10.75
CA ILE A 87 2.03 -9.45 -11.25
C ILE A 87 1.15 -9.70 -12.48
N SER A 88 1.78 -10.16 -13.56
CA SER A 88 1.09 -10.62 -14.77
C SER A 88 1.71 -11.94 -15.21
N ALA A 89 0.89 -12.95 -15.50
CA ALA A 89 1.36 -14.29 -15.88
C ALA A 89 2.45 -14.86 -14.94
N SER A 90 2.26 -14.69 -13.62
CA SER A 90 3.21 -15.12 -12.57
C SER A 90 4.58 -14.45 -12.59
N GLN A 91 4.75 -13.36 -13.36
CA GLN A 91 5.96 -12.54 -13.37
C GLN A 91 5.66 -11.14 -12.82
N ILE A 92 6.62 -10.57 -12.09
CA ILE A 92 6.55 -9.18 -11.65
C ILE A 92 6.83 -8.31 -12.87
N VAL A 93 5.84 -7.54 -13.33
CA VAL A 93 5.99 -6.66 -14.50
C VAL A 93 6.33 -5.23 -14.10
N ARG A 94 6.01 -4.84 -12.87
CA ARG A 94 6.29 -3.53 -12.29
C ARG A 94 6.35 -3.64 -10.76
N GLN A 95 7.23 -2.86 -10.14
CA GLN A 95 7.34 -2.74 -8.69
C GLN A 95 7.37 -1.26 -8.29
N PHE A 96 6.62 -0.92 -7.25
CA PHE A 96 6.63 0.39 -6.61
C PHE A 96 7.21 0.26 -5.21
N SER A 97 8.16 1.11 -4.81
CA SER A 97 8.69 1.12 -3.45
C SER A 97 8.62 2.52 -2.84
N LEU A 98 7.84 2.65 -1.77
CA LEU A 98 7.69 3.87 -0.97
C LEU A 98 8.39 3.64 0.38
N PRO A 99 9.65 4.06 0.57
CA PRO A 99 10.44 3.68 1.72
C PRO A 99 10.02 4.37 3.03
N ASN A 100 9.28 5.48 2.96
CA ASN A 100 8.83 6.21 4.15
C ASN A 100 7.36 6.59 3.97
N ALA A 101 6.51 5.58 3.80
CA ALA A 101 5.08 5.77 3.71
C ALA A 101 4.46 5.90 5.10
N PHE A 102 3.40 6.69 5.24
CA PHE A 102 2.58 6.79 6.44
C PHE A 102 1.10 6.72 6.06
N VAL A 103 0.27 6.24 6.98
CA VAL A 103 -1.18 6.12 6.75
C VAL A 103 -1.85 7.49 6.90
N VAL A 104 -2.70 7.83 5.94
CA VAL A 104 -3.55 9.03 5.96
C VAL A 104 -4.98 8.68 6.36
N SER A 105 -5.50 7.58 5.80
CA SER A 105 -6.80 7.03 6.18
C SER A 105 -6.79 5.52 6.04
N TYR A 106 -7.56 4.87 6.90
CA TYR A 106 -7.81 3.44 6.86
C TYR A 106 -9.27 3.21 7.23
N GLU A 107 -9.98 2.46 6.39
CA GLU A 107 -11.40 2.18 6.54
C GLU A 107 -11.61 0.68 6.32
N GLU A 108 -12.43 0.05 7.16
CA GLU A 108 -12.89 -1.33 7.00
C GLU A 108 -14.41 -1.34 6.96
N GLU A 109 -14.96 -2.11 6.03
CA GLU A 109 -16.39 -2.33 5.89
C GLU A 109 -16.66 -3.83 5.97
N TYR A 110 -17.56 -4.22 6.87
CA TYR A 110 -17.98 -5.62 7.03
C TYR A 110 -19.43 -5.73 6.60
N GLY A 111 -19.66 -6.36 5.45
CA GLY A 111 -20.98 -6.64 4.92
C GLY A 111 -21.49 -8.04 5.28
N ASP A 112 -22.81 -8.20 5.29
CA ASP A 112 -23.50 -9.48 5.53
C ASP A 112 -23.79 -10.26 4.23
N VAL A 113 -23.48 -9.69 3.06
CA VAL A 113 -23.83 -10.25 1.74
C VAL A 113 -22.79 -11.23 1.21
N GLU A 114 -21.51 -10.84 1.10
CA GLU A 114 -20.45 -11.73 0.58
C GLU A 114 -19.76 -12.56 1.69
N GLY A 115 -20.04 -12.26 2.95
CA GLY A 115 -19.38 -12.92 4.09
C GLY A 115 -17.88 -12.60 4.23
N VAL A 116 -17.38 -11.59 3.49
CA VAL A 116 -16.00 -11.09 3.55
C VAL A 116 -16.01 -9.58 3.80
N GLY A 117 -15.04 -9.09 4.57
CA GLY A 117 -14.85 -7.66 4.78
C GLY A 117 -14.07 -7.01 3.63
N THR A 118 -14.15 -5.71 3.49
CA THR A 118 -13.33 -4.91 2.56
C THR A 118 -12.54 -3.90 3.37
N PHE A 119 -11.27 -3.68 3.02
CA PHE A 119 -10.47 -2.61 3.58
C PHE A 119 -10.04 -1.63 2.48
N LYS A 120 -9.86 -0.37 2.88
CA LYS A 120 -9.29 0.69 2.06
C LYS A 120 -8.22 1.41 2.84
N LEU A 121 -6.98 1.33 2.36
CA LEU A 121 -5.82 2.00 2.92
C LEU A 121 -5.38 3.14 2.00
N CYS A 122 -5.31 4.36 2.53
CA CYS A 122 -4.66 5.49 1.89
C CYS A 122 -3.35 5.80 2.60
N ALA A 123 -2.23 5.60 1.90
CA ALA A 123 -0.90 5.92 2.39
C ALA A 123 -0.24 7.00 1.53
N LYS A 124 0.61 7.82 2.15
CA LYS A 124 1.42 8.81 1.44
C LYS A 124 2.89 8.65 1.76
N GLN A 125 3.74 8.98 0.81
CA GLN A 125 5.19 9.06 1.03
C GLN A 125 5.53 10.38 1.74
N LYS A 126 6.45 10.32 2.69
CA LYS A 126 7.03 11.51 3.32
C LYS A 126 7.66 12.43 2.27
N LYS A 127 7.19 13.68 2.22
CA LYS A 127 7.45 14.66 1.15
C LYS A 127 8.94 14.99 0.95
N ASP A 128 9.73 15.12 2.02
CA ASP A 128 11.17 15.36 1.94
C ASP A 128 11.99 14.11 1.51
N LYS A 129 11.33 12.95 1.38
CA LYS A 129 11.95 11.67 1.00
C LYS A 129 11.36 11.10 -0.29
N THR A 130 10.63 11.90 -1.08
CA THR A 130 10.03 11.43 -2.35
C THR A 130 11.09 10.98 -3.37
N ALA A 131 12.30 11.55 -3.34
CA ALA A 131 13.42 11.12 -4.20
C ALA A 131 13.86 9.66 -3.98
N ALA A 132 13.51 9.06 -2.84
CA ALA A 132 13.82 7.67 -2.53
C ALA A 132 12.75 6.68 -3.03
N VAL A 133 11.62 7.17 -3.56
CA VAL A 133 10.59 6.32 -4.17
C VAL A 133 11.14 5.68 -5.43
N LYS A 134 10.96 4.36 -5.55
CA LYS A 134 11.42 3.59 -6.71
C LYS A 134 10.25 3.13 -7.56
N PHE A 135 10.45 3.24 -8.87
CA PHE A 135 9.57 2.73 -9.91
C PHE A 135 10.38 1.81 -10.78
N GLU A 136 10.21 0.52 -10.59
CA GLU A 136 10.98 -0.51 -11.28
C GLU A 136 10.03 -1.26 -12.23
N GLY A 137 10.52 -1.61 -13.40
CA GLY A 137 9.76 -2.32 -14.43
C GLY A 137 10.71 -2.95 -15.44
N GLY A 138 10.20 -3.82 -16.30
CA GLY A 138 11.03 -4.53 -17.27
C GLY A 138 11.81 -5.71 -16.68
N PHE A 139 11.32 -6.32 -15.59
CA PHE A 139 11.95 -7.51 -14.98
C PHE A 139 11.98 -8.76 -15.89
N ALA A 140 11.39 -8.69 -17.09
CA ALA A 140 11.35 -9.75 -18.08
C ALA A 140 12.30 -9.49 -19.27
N GLU A 141 13.21 -8.51 -19.17
CA GLU A 141 14.32 -8.30 -20.11
C GLU A 141 15.62 -8.91 -19.59
#